data_AF-A0AAV8D4R6-F1
#
_entry.id   AF-A0AAV8D4R6-F1
#
_cell.length_a   1.000
_cell.length_b   1.000
_cell.length_c   1.000
_cell.angle_alpha   90.00
_cell.angle_beta   90.00
_cell.angle_gamma   90.00
#
_symmetry.space_group_name_H-M   'P 1'
#
loop_
_entity.id
_entity.type
_entity.pdbx_description
1 polymer ?
#
loop_
_entity_poly.entity_id
_entity_poly.type
_entity_poly.pdbx_seq_one_letter_code
_entity_poly.pdbx_strand_id
1 'polypeptide(L)'
;MYYVGSMSESVEQDLEFSYNMAFHGAGFAITYPAAMEIARIIDGCLDRYSHHYSSDHLIQSCLSELGVPLTQEPGFHQIDLHEDAHGMLAVHPVVPLVSLHNLNYIKPISPHYKTQHEAVKSLVDVSCLDPGRTLQQCICYERGPGFIWSVSVSWGYSVQLYPWAVAPKDLVKALTTFRSWRTRSLGPFTLDTRQLNLDWPCDLPVLFFLDHAARDGVNWNWTTTEYSRDLKQENGCKSPSFSEAFKVKTVRVKAPQMAPAEWKRAPRRQCCKTVRIEGGEILLVQINQCKPGQSSLSQ
;
A
#
# COMPACT_ATOMS: atom_id res chain seq x y z
N MET A 1 -10.41 -11.25 25.02
CA MET A 1 -11.20 -11.41 23.79
C MET A 1 -10.75 -10.34 22.82
N TYR A 2 -10.48 -10.67 21.56
CA TYR A 2 -10.17 -9.68 20.53
C TYR A 2 -11.13 -9.82 19.35
N TYR A 3 -11.46 -8.66 18.78
CA TYR A 3 -12.09 -8.47 17.49
C TYR A 3 -11.14 -7.58 16.67
N VAL A 4 -10.59 -8.11 15.60
CA VAL A 4 -9.49 -7.51 14.83
C VAL A 4 -9.94 -7.30 13.39
N GLY A 5 -9.71 -6.13 12.83
CA GLY A 5 -10.03 -5.80 11.44
C GLY A 5 -9.83 -4.32 11.18
N SER A 6 -10.41 -3.79 10.10
CA SER A 6 -10.28 -2.37 9.76
C SER A 6 -11.61 -1.74 9.36
N MET A 7 -11.68 -0.43 9.53
CA MET A 7 -12.74 0.43 9.03
C MET A 7 -12.62 0.64 7.52
N SER A 8 -13.57 1.35 6.92
CA SER A 8 -13.54 1.68 5.49
C SER A 8 -12.46 2.73 5.18
N GLU A 9 -11.93 2.73 3.96
CA GLU A 9 -11.08 3.83 3.48
C GLU A 9 -11.89 5.11 3.22
N SER A 10 -13.21 4.99 3.02
CA SER A 10 -14.13 6.09 2.76
C SER A 10 -14.91 6.48 4.02
N VAL A 11 -14.69 7.71 4.50
CA VAL A 11 -15.34 8.24 5.71
C VAL A 11 -16.87 8.18 5.66
N GLU A 12 -17.47 8.33 4.49
CA GLU A 12 -18.93 8.24 4.32
C GLU A 12 -19.49 6.84 4.60
N GLN A 13 -18.68 5.78 4.50
CA GLN A 13 -19.07 4.44 4.94
C GLN A 13 -19.00 4.32 6.45
N ASP A 14 -17.96 4.85 7.09
CA ASP A 14 -17.81 4.78 8.55
C ASP A 14 -18.85 5.63 9.30
N LEU A 15 -19.30 6.74 8.70
CA LEU A 15 -20.39 7.57 9.20
C LEU A 15 -21.76 6.87 9.13
N GLU A 16 -21.99 6.08 8.08
CA GLU A 16 -23.24 5.33 7.89
C GLU A 16 -23.28 4.07 8.76
N PHE A 17 -22.14 3.37 8.86
CA PHE A 17 -22.01 2.13 9.61
C PHE A 17 -21.38 2.37 10.98
N SER A 18 -20.04 2.34 11.10
CA SER A 18 -19.33 2.65 12.34
C SER A 18 -17.81 2.65 12.14
N TYR A 19 -17.11 3.59 12.78
CA TYR A 19 -15.65 3.58 12.93
C TYR A 19 -15.13 2.44 13.83
N ASN A 20 -16.01 1.76 14.56
CA ASN A 20 -15.70 0.63 15.44
C ASN A 20 -16.12 -0.72 14.85
N MET A 21 -16.42 -0.77 13.55
CA MET A 21 -16.78 -1.99 12.83
C MET A 21 -15.63 -2.40 11.91
N ALA A 22 -15.25 -3.67 11.97
CA ALA A 22 -14.47 -4.27 10.90
C ALA A 22 -15.39 -4.56 9.71
N PHE A 23 -15.12 -3.97 8.56
CA PHE A 23 -15.87 -4.21 7.34
C PHE A 23 -15.57 -5.63 6.83
N HIS A 24 -16.59 -6.48 6.70
CA HIS A 24 -16.37 -7.91 6.50
C HIS A 24 -15.83 -8.27 5.11
N GLY A 25 -16.02 -7.40 4.11
CA GLY A 25 -15.45 -7.62 2.78
C GLY A 25 -13.91 -7.65 2.85
N ALA A 26 -13.32 -6.71 3.60
CA ALA A 26 -11.92 -6.76 4.00
C ALA A 26 -11.63 -8.04 4.81
N GLY A 27 -12.59 -8.43 5.64
CA GLY A 27 -12.46 -9.56 6.56
C GLY A 27 -12.06 -9.08 7.95
N PHE A 28 -12.24 -9.97 8.91
CA PHE A 28 -11.91 -9.73 10.30
C PHE A 28 -11.52 -11.04 10.98
N ALA A 29 -10.88 -10.93 12.13
CA ALA A 29 -10.56 -12.07 12.99
C ALA A 29 -11.12 -11.85 14.40
N ILE A 30 -11.58 -12.92 15.02
CA ILE A 30 -11.95 -12.93 16.44
C ILE A 30 -11.18 -14.05 17.13
N THR A 31 -10.77 -13.82 18.38
CA THR A 31 -10.16 -14.90 19.17
C THR A 31 -11.18 -15.96 19.54
N TYR A 32 -10.72 -17.21 19.72
CA TYR A 32 -11.57 -18.32 20.13
C TYR A 32 -12.47 -18.02 21.35
N PRO A 33 -12.00 -17.40 22.45
CA PRO A 33 -12.90 -17.01 23.55
C PRO A 33 -14.00 -16.02 23.14
N ALA A 34 -13.72 -15.09 22.22
CA ALA A 34 -14.74 -14.17 21.71
C ALA A 34 -15.79 -14.91 20.88
N ALA A 35 -15.35 -15.83 20.01
CA ALA A 35 -16.26 -16.67 19.23
C ALA A 35 -17.18 -17.52 20.11
N MET A 36 -16.66 -18.07 21.21
CA MET A 36 -17.47 -18.83 22.17
C MET A 36 -18.56 -17.99 22.83
N GLU A 37 -18.22 -16.77 23.27
CA GLU A 37 -19.22 -15.90 23.90
C GLU A 37 -20.26 -15.42 22.89
N ILE A 38 -19.86 -15.04 21.68
CA ILE A 38 -20.78 -14.69 20.59
C ILE A 38 -21.76 -15.83 20.33
N ALA A 39 -21.27 -17.07 20.21
CA ALA A 39 -22.11 -18.23 19.93
C ALA A 39 -23.22 -18.46 20.97
N ARG A 40 -23.05 -18.00 22.22
CA ARG A 40 -24.08 -18.09 23.27
C ARG A 40 -25.16 -17.03 23.17
N ILE A 41 -24.85 -15.88 22.56
CA ILE A 41 -25.74 -14.73 22.53
C ILE A 41 -26.27 -14.38 21.15
N ILE A 42 -25.69 -14.96 20.08
CA ILE A 42 -25.87 -14.49 18.71
C ILE A 42 -27.34 -14.49 18.27
N ASP A 43 -28.12 -15.53 18.57
CA ASP A 43 -29.53 -15.59 18.18
C ASP A 43 -30.32 -14.42 18.76
N GLY A 44 -30.21 -14.21 20.08
CA GLY A 44 -30.89 -13.09 20.75
C GLY A 44 -30.33 -11.72 20.34
N CYS A 45 -29.04 -11.63 20.03
CA CYS A 45 -28.43 -10.42 19.51
C CYS A 45 -28.98 -10.07 18.11
N LEU A 46 -29.05 -11.05 17.21
CA LEU A 46 -29.60 -10.87 15.87
C LEU A 46 -31.07 -10.43 15.92
N ASP A 47 -31.86 -10.96 16.86
CA ASP A 47 -33.24 -10.52 17.08
C ASP A 47 -33.31 -9.03 17.49
N ARG A 48 -32.49 -8.63 18.46
CA ARG A 48 -32.43 -7.23 18.96
C ARG A 48 -32.00 -6.24 17.88
N TYR A 49 -31.04 -6.64 17.06
CA TYR A 49 -30.45 -5.78 16.02
C TYR A 49 -30.95 -6.08 14.61
N SER A 50 -32.06 -6.81 14.47
CA SER A 50 -32.67 -7.23 13.19
C SER A 50 -32.99 -6.09 12.22
N HIS A 51 -32.99 -4.84 12.69
CA HIS A 51 -33.17 -3.64 11.88
C HIS A 51 -31.89 -3.21 11.11
N HIS A 52 -30.72 -3.76 11.45
CA HIS A 52 -29.50 -3.52 10.68
C HIS A 52 -29.53 -4.28 9.36
N TYR A 53 -29.24 -3.57 8.27
CA TYR A 53 -29.15 -4.16 6.93
C TYR A 53 -27.87 -5.00 6.71
N SER A 54 -26.76 -4.58 7.32
CA SER A 54 -25.44 -5.20 7.11
C SER A 54 -25.13 -6.26 8.16
N SER A 55 -24.65 -7.42 7.72
CA SER A 55 -24.10 -8.48 8.58
C SER A 55 -22.98 -8.00 9.49
N ASP A 56 -22.21 -7.05 9.01
CA ASP A 56 -21.00 -6.55 9.65
C ASP A 56 -21.39 -5.74 10.88
N HIS A 57 -22.45 -4.94 10.72
CA HIS A 57 -23.05 -4.14 11.77
C HIS A 57 -23.69 -5.06 12.83
N LEU A 58 -24.34 -6.16 12.41
CA LEU A 58 -24.89 -7.15 13.33
C LEU A 58 -23.79 -7.77 14.21
N ILE A 59 -22.70 -8.25 13.62
CA ILE A 59 -21.58 -8.85 14.37
C ILE A 59 -20.91 -7.82 15.28
N GLN A 60 -20.70 -6.59 14.82
CA GLN A 60 -20.14 -5.52 15.63
C GLN A 60 -21.06 -5.17 16.82
N SER A 61 -22.39 -5.15 16.62
CA SER A 61 -23.35 -4.94 17.69
C SER A 61 -23.29 -6.06 18.74
N CYS A 62 -23.23 -7.33 18.34
CA CYS A 62 -23.09 -8.44 19.28
C CYS A 62 -21.78 -8.39 20.08
N LEU A 63 -20.68 -8.04 19.43
CA LEU A 63 -19.39 -7.86 20.12
C LEU A 63 -19.43 -6.67 21.08
N SER A 64 -20.19 -5.62 20.75
CA SER A 64 -20.38 -4.46 21.62
C SER A 64 -21.22 -4.79 22.86
N GLU A 65 -22.22 -5.68 22.77
CA GLU A 65 -22.94 -6.20 23.93
C GLU A 65 -22.02 -6.96 24.90
N LEU A 66 -21.03 -7.68 24.35
CA LEU A 66 -19.99 -8.37 25.12
C LEU A 66 -18.88 -7.41 25.62
N GLY A 67 -18.95 -6.13 25.27
CA GLY A 67 -17.94 -5.12 25.63
C GLY A 67 -16.59 -5.34 24.95
N VAL A 68 -16.54 -6.01 23.79
CA VAL A 68 -15.31 -6.26 23.02
C VAL A 68 -15.18 -5.23 21.90
N PRO A 69 -14.29 -4.23 22.03
CA PRO A 69 -14.10 -3.21 21.00
C PRO A 69 -13.28 -3.74 19.81
N LEU A 70 -13.39 -3.04 18.68
CA LEU A 70 -12.52 -3.25 17.52
C LEU A 70 -11.06 -2.94 17.87
N THR A 71 -10.20 -3.88 17.58
CA THR A 71 -8.74 -3.73 17.52
C THR A 71 -8.36 -3.49 16.07
N GLN A 72 -7.97 -2.27 15.75
CA GLN A 72 -7.68 -1.90 14.36
C GLN A 72 -6.38 -2.54 13.87
N GLU A 73 -6.48 -3.23 12.73
CA GLU A 73 -5.36 -3.76 11.96
C GLU A 73 -5.47 -3.21 10.53
N PRO A 74 -4.72 -2.16 10.18
CA PRO A 74 -4.90 -1.43 8.92
C PRO A 74 -4.38 -2.18 7.69
N GLY A 75 -3.97 -3.45 7.82
CA GLY A 75 -3.67 -4.36 6.72
C GLY A 75 -4.90 -5.05 6.12
N PHE A 76 -6.08 -4.92 6.75
CA PHE A 76 -7.36 -5.32 6.17
C PHE A 76 -7.92 -4.17 5.36
N HIS A 77 -8.16 -4.37 4.06
CA HIS A 77 -8.70 -3.32 3.19
C HIS A 77 -10.02 -3.72 2.55
N GLN A 78 -11.05 -2.92 2.81
CA GLN A 78 -12.35 -3.05 2.17
C GLN A 78 -12.28 -2.54 0.73
N ILE A 79 -11.40 -1.57 0.47
CA ILE A 79 -11.26 -0.85 -0.81
C ILE A 79 -12.61 -0.31 -1.26
N ASP A 80 -13.29 0.36 -0.34
CA ASP A 80 -14.48 1.16 -0.64
C ASP A 80 -14.03 2.44 -1.37
N LEU A 81 -13.42 2.25 -2.52
CA LEU A 81 -12.82 3.27 -3.36
C LEU A 81 -13.17 3.00 -4.82
N HIS A 82 -13.06 4.04 -5.62
CA HIS A 82 -13.25 3.97 -7.06
C HIS A 82 -12.09 4.56 -7.82
N GLU A 83 -12.08 4.32 -9.13
CA GLU A 83 -11.02 4.72 -10.05
C GLU A 83 -9.73 3.96 -9.77
N ASP A 84 -8.66 4.61 -9.34
CA ASP A 84 -7.33 4.00 -9.30
C ASP A 84 -6.81 3.92 -7.86
N ALA A 85 -6.73 2.71 -7.31
CA ALA A 85 -6.22 2.45 -5.96
C ALA A 85 -4.69 2.61 -5.82
N HIS A 86 -3.96 2.94 -6.90
CA HIS A 86 -2.50 3.05 -6.88
C HIS A 86 -1.97 3.94 -5.76
N GLY A 87 -2.57 5.12 -5.57
CA GLY A 87 -2.15 6.05 -4.53
C GLY A 87 -2.14 5.46 -3.13
N MET A 88 -3.14 4.62 -2.81
CA MET A 88 -3.27 3.92 -1.54
C MET A 88 -2.28 2.75 -1.43
N LEU A 89 -2.23 1.88 -2.44
CA LEU A 89 -1.38 0.69 -2.44
C LEU A 89 0.12 1.03 -2.48
N ALA A 90 0.49 2.17 -3.07
CA ALA A 90 1.87 2.63 -3.14
C ALA A 90 2.44 3.14 -1.79
N VAL A 91 1.57 3.45 -0.82
CA VAL A 91 1.96 3.98 0.50
C VAL A 91 1.37 3.17 1.65
N HIS A 92 1.19 1.86 1.43
CA HIS A 92 0.59 0.96 2.43
C HIS A 92 1.21 1.17 3.82
N PRO A 93 0.39 1.18 4.89
CA PRO A 93 0.87 1.37 6.25
C PRO A 93 1.95 0.34 6.63
N VAL A 94 2.74 0.65 7.66
CA VAL A 94 3.83 -0.21 8.13
C VAL A 94 3.27 -1.37 8.97
N VAL A 95 2.48 -2.22 8.32
CA VAL A 95 1.85 -3.43 8.84
C VAL A 95 1.79 -4.47 7.71
N PRO A 96 1.66 -5.77 7.99
CA PRO A 96 1.45 -6.76 6.94
C PRO A 96 0.18 -6.46 6.15
N LEU A 97 0.23 -6.59 4.81
CA LEU A 97 -0.99 -6.67 4.02
C LEU A 97 -1.70 -7.99 4.37
N VAL A 98 -2.99 -7.92 4.71
CA VAL A 98 -3.79 -9.09 5.07
C VAL A 98 -4.81 -9.42 3.97
N SER A 99 -5.53 -8.42 3.49
CA SER A 99 -6.61 -8.62 2.52
C SER A 99 -6.92 -7.38 1.71
N LEU A 100 -7.46 -7.61 0.51
CA LEU A 100 -7.93 -6.59 -0.43
C LEU A 100 -9.31 -7.03 -0.95
N HIS A 101 -10.33 -6.18 -0.79
CA HIS A 101 -11.69 -6.44 -1.26
C HIS A 101 -12.10 -5.46 -2.38
N ASN A 102 -13.33 -5.54 -2.90
CA ASN A 102 -13.92 -4.63 -3.90
C ASN A 102 -13.06 -4.30 -5.13
N LEU A 103 -12.14 -5.20 -5.50
CA LEU A 103 -11.18 -4.99 -6.59
C LEU A 103 -11.86 -4.82 -7.96
N ASN A 104 -13.10 -5.26 -8.11
CA ASN A 104 -13.93 -5.07 -9.31
C ASN A 104 -14.44 -3.63 -9.51
N TYR A 105 -14.40 -2.79 -8.46
CA TYR A 105 -14.87 -1.40 -8.51
C TYR A 105 -13.78 -0.37 -8.81
N ILE A 106 -12.54 -0.84 -8.91
CA ILE A 106 -11.36 -0.05 -9.28
C ILE A 106 -10.83 -0.50 -10.65
N LYS A 107 -9.96 0.33 -11.23
CA LYS A 107 -9.14 0.01 -12.40
C LYS A 107 -8.17 -1.12 -12.03
N PRO A 108 -7.67 -1.87 -13.04
CA PRO A 108 -6.57 -2.80 -12.80
C PRO A 108 -5.42 -2.10 -12.08
N ILE A 109 -4.94 -2.70 -10.98
CA ILE A 109 -3.93 -2.09 -10.10
C ILE A 109 -2.58 -1.89 -10.79
N SER A 110 -2.34 -2.57 -11.92
CA SER A 110 -1.15 -2.41 -12.76
C SER A 110 -1.57 -2.17 -14.21
N PRO A 111 -0.92 -1.23 -14.92
CA PRO A 111 -1.22 -0.92 -16.31
C PRO A 111 -0.76 -2.01 -17.29
N HIS A 112 0.02 -2.99 -16.83
CA HIS A 112 0.50 -4.11 -17.66
C HIS A 112 -0.61 -5.13 -17.98
N TYR A 113 -1.70 -5.12 -17.20
CA TYR A 113 -2.78 -6.09 -17.33
C TYR A 113 -4.08 -5.41 -17.76
N LYS A 114 -4.88 -6.14 -18.55
CA LYS A 114 -6.15 -5.63 -19.06
C LYS A 114 -7.28 -5.77 -18.05
N THR A 115 -7.18 -6.76 -17.16
CA THR A 115 -8.24 -7.09 -16.19
C THR A 115 -7.76 -6.92 -14.76
N GLN A 116 -8.70 -6.63 -13.85
CA GLN A 116 -8.42 -6.53 -12.42
C GLN A 116 -7.90 -7.85 -11.85
N HIS A 117 -8.46 -8.97 -12.30
CA HIS A 117 -8.03 -10.30 -11.85
C HIS A 117 -6.57 -10.59 -12.18
N GLU A 118 -6.12 -10.37 -13.42
CA GLU A 118 -4.72 -10.56 -13.81
C GLU A 118 -3.78 -9.63 -13.04
N ALA A 119 -4.17 -8.37 -12.87
CA ALA A 119 -3.39 -7.41 -12.11
C ALA A 119 -3.21 -7.83 -10.64
N VAL A 120 -4.29 -8.29 -9.99
CA VAL A 120 -4.25 -8.77 -8.60
C VAL A 120 -3.48 -10.08 -8.50
N LYS A 121 -3.64 -10.98 -9.47
CA LYS A 121 -2.87 -12.23 -9.53
C LYS A 121 -1.37 -11.94 -9.56
N SER A 122 -0.91 -10.92 -10.30
CA SER A 122 0.50 -10.54 -10.31
C SER A 122 1.02 -10.14 -8.92
N LEU A 123 0.22 -9.40 -8.14
CA LEU A 123 0.55 -9.02 -6.76
C LEU A 123 0.57 -10.24 -5.83
N VAL A 124 -0.37 -11.18 -6.00
CA VAL A 124 -0.39 -12.44 -5.24
C VAL A 124 0.84 -13.30 -5.57
N ASP A 125 1.18 -13.44 -6.85
CA ASP A 125 2.33 -14.24 -7.29
C ASP A 125 3.64 -13.70 -6.70
N VAL A 126 3.87 -12.39 -6.72
CA VAL A 126 5.08 -11.79 -6.12
C VAL A 126 5.05 -11.84 -4.58
N SER A 127 3.88 -11.72 -3.96
CA SER A 127 3.76 -11.84 -2.50
C SER A 127 4.24 -13.19 -1.99
N CYS A 128 4.09 -14.26 -2.78
CA CYS A 128 4.60 -15.59 -2.42
C CYS A 128 6.13 -15.64 -2.26
N LEU A 129 6.88 -14.70 -2.84
CA LEU A 129 8.33 -14.64 -2.70
C LEU A 129 8.77 -14.04 -1.35
N ASP A 130 8.06 -13.03 -0.86
CA ASP A 130 8.32 -12.38 0.43
C ASP A 130 7.02 -11.80 1.02
N PRO A 131 6.15 -12.64 1.62
CA PRO A 131 4.79 -12.23 2.02
C PRO A 131 4.79 -11.05 2.99
N GLY A 132 5.75 -11.07 3.92
CA GLY A 132 5.91 -10.02 4.92
C GLY A 132 6.31 -8.67 4.35
N ARG A 133 6.76 -8.60 3.10
CA ARG A 133 7.22 -7.36 2.45
C ARG A 133 6.21 -6.79 1.45
N THR A 134 5.15 -7.52 1.14
CA THR A 134 4.12 -7.11 0.18
C THR A 134 3.61 -5.70 0.48
N LEU A 135 3.69 -4.83 -0.54
CA LEU A 135 3.35 -3.39 -0.51
C LEU A 135 4.13 -2.51 0.48
N GLN A 136 5.13 -3.06 1.18
CA GLN A 136 5.87 -2.28 2.17
C GLN A 136 6.66 -1.17 1.50
N GLN A 137 6.43 0.05 1.97
CA GLN A 137 7.08 1.23 1.45
C GLN A 137 8.51 1.37 1.99
N CYS A 138 9.49 1.61 1.11
CA CYS A 138 10.78 2.18 1.50
C CYS A 138 11.06 3.48 0.73
N ILE A 139 11.74 4.40 1.40
CA ILE A 139 12.00 5.75 0.88
C ILE A 139 13.52 5.99 0.86
N CYS A 140 14.01 6.35 -0.32
CA CYS A 140 15.41 6.60 -0.63
C CYS A 140 15.59 7.94 -1.35
N TYR A 141 16.83 8.40 -1.40
CA TYR A 141 17.22 9.54 -2.21
C TYR A 141 18.42 9.21 -3.09
N GLU A 142 18.25 9.39 -4.40
CA GLU A 142 19.36 9.31 -5.36
C GLU A 142 19.96 10.70 -5.56
N ARG A 143 21.28 10.79 -5.48
CA ARG A 143 22.01 12.06 -5.62
C ARG A 143 22.95 11.96 -6.81
N GLY A 144 22.93 12.99 -7.65
CA GLY A 144 23.89 13.15 -8.73
C GLY A 144 24.26 14.60 -8.95
N PRO A 145 25.07 14.91 -9.97
CA PRO A 145 25.51 16.27 -10.25
C PRO A 145 24.32 17.19 -10.52
N GLY A 146 24.01 18.08 -9.56
CA GLY A 146 22.95 19.07 -9.69
C GLY A 146 21.52 18.57 -9.49
N PHE A 147 21.31 17.35 -8.97
CA PHE A 147 19.97 16.84 -8.66
C PHE A 147 19.93 15.98 -7.39
N ILE A 148 18.77 16.00 -6.74
CA ILE A 148 18.40 15.08 -5.66
C ILE A 148 17.00 14.56 -6.02
N TRP A 149 16.88 13.24 -6.14
CA TRP A 149 15.62 12.58 -6.44
C TRP A 149 15.08 11.89 -5.19
N SER A 150 13.76 11.76 -5.13
CA SER A 150 13.12 10.91 -4.13
C SER A 150 12.65 9.63 -4.80
N VAL A 151 12.93 8.50 -4.16
CA VAL A 151 12.57 7.17 -4.65
C VAL A 151 11.68 6.53 -3.60
N SER A 152 10.42 6.31 -3.93
CA SER A 152 9.46 5.60 -3.07
C SER A 152 9.11 4.27 -3.72
N VAL A 153 9.54 3.18 -3.09
CA VAL A 153 9.27 1.81 -3.56
C VAL A 153 8.16 1.22 -2.72
N SER A 154 7.08 0.74 -3.34
CA SER A 154 6.11 -0.21 -2.77
C SER A 154 6.47 -1.59 -3.29
N TRP A 155 7.07 -2.42 -2.42
CA TRP A 155 7.68 -3.67 -2.86
C TRP A 155 6.64 -4.65 -3.42
N GLY A 156 6.94 -5.21 -4.60
CA GLY A 156 6.04 -6.10 -5.31
C GLY A 156 4.91 -5.38 -6.06
N TYR A 157 4.93 -4.05 -6.14
CA TYR A 157 3.85 -3.30 -6.78
C TYR A 157 4.33 -2.19 -7.72
N SER A 158 4.83 -1.08 -7.16
CA SER A 158 5.23 0.08 -7.95
C SER A 158 6.37 0.88 -7.33
N VAL A 159 7.03 1.68 -8.15
CA VAL A 159 8.04 2.67 -7.72
C VAL A 159 7.64 4.03 -8.26
N GLN A 160 7.66 5.02 -7.36
CA GLN A 160 7.49 6.43 -7.70
C GLN A 160 8.87 7.11 -7.63
N LEU A 161 9.36 7.56 -8.76
CA LEU A 161 10.58 8.35 -8.87
C LEU A 161 10.20 9.82 -9.04
N TYR A 162 10.58 10.65 -8.08
CA TYR A 162 10.40 12.10 -8.12
C TYR A 162 11.73 12.72 -8.55
N PRO A 163 11.83 13.35 -9.73
CA PRO A 163 13.00 14.14 -10.15
C PRO A 163 13.29 15.40 -9.30
N TRP A 164 12.91 15.38 -8.03
CA TRP A 164 13.13 16.42 -7.03
C TRP A 164 13.07 15.81 -5.62
N ALA A 165 13.53 16.57 -4.63
CA ALA A 165 13.48 16.18 -3.23
C ALA A 165 12.06 16.40 -2.65
N VAL A 166 11.49 15.35 -2.07
CA VAL A 166 10.20 15.34 -1.38
C VAL A 166 10.45 14.83 0.03
N ALA A 167 9.88 15.51 1.02
CA ALA A 167 10.05 15.10 2.41
C ALA A 167 9.37 13.75 2.69
N PRO A 168 9.93 12.89 3.56
CA PRO A 168 9.32 11.60 3.87
C PRO A 168 7.90 11.73 4.43
N LYS A 169 7.62 12.79 5.19
CA LYS A 169 6.28 13.08 5.73
C LYS A 169 5.20 13.30 4.66
N ASP A 170 5.61 13.64 3.44
CA ASP A 170 4.71 13.86 2.31
C ASP A 170 4.67 12.63 1.39
N LEU A 171 5.79 11.90 1.26
CA LEU A 171 5.85 10.63 0.52
C LEU A 171 5.01 9.50 1.16
N VAL A 172 4.69 9.60 2.44
CA VAL A 172 3.82 8.65 3.14
C VAL A 172 2.33 8.97 2.98
N LYS A 173 1.99 10.08 2.31
CA LYS A 173 0.61 10.45 1.99
C LYS A 173 0.25 9.92 0.61
N ALA A 174 -0.92 9.28 0.52
CA ALA A 174 -1.41 8.69 -0.71
C ALA A 174 -1.66 9.79 -1.75
N LEU A 175 -1.21 9.56 -2.99
CA LEU A 175 -1.63 10.41 -4.10
C LEU A 175 -3.14 10.21 -4.32
N THR A 176 -3.91 11.29 -4.46
CA THR A 176 -5.36 11.18 -4.67
C THR A 176 -5.69 10.71 -6.10
N THR A 177 -5.45 9.41 -6.38
CA THR A 177 -5.76 8.73 -7.66
C THR A 177 -7.12 8.04 -7.64
N PHE A 178 -7.78 8.01 -6.48
CA PHE A 178 -9.03 7.33 -6.21
C PHE A 178 -10.12 8.31 -5.73
N ARG A 179 -11.35 7.82 -5.72
CA ARG A 179 -12.54 8.53 -5.26
C ARG A 179 -13.27 7.75 -4.19
N SER A 180 -14.01 8.45 -3.33
CA SER A 180 -14.81 7.85 -2.27
C SER A 180 -15.94 6.96 -2.84
N TRP A 181 -16.40 6.01 -2.04
CA TRP A 181 -17.36 4.96 -2.43
C TRP A 181 -18.71 5.47 -2.95
N ARG A 182 -19.46 6.18 -2.10
CA ARG A 182 -20.84 6.59 -2.30
C ARG A 182 -20.92 7.86 -3.15
N THR A 183 -20.14 8.89 -2.83
CA THR A 183 -20.25 10.20 -3.51
C THR A 183 -19.28 10.39 -4.67
N ARG A 184 -18.31 9.49 -4.87
CA ARG A 184 -17.24 9.65 -5.87
C ARG A 184 -16.48 10.98 -5.72
N SER A 185 -16.39 11.47 -4.49
CA SER A 185 -15.67 12.69 -4.16
C SER A 185 -14.17 12.42 -3.98
N LEU A 186 -13.35 13.47 -3.97
CA LEU A 186 -11.90 13.36 -3.68
C LEU A 186 -11.62 13.28 -2.16
N GLY A 187 -12.57 12.78 -1.38
CA GLY A 187 -12.51 12.65 0.07
C GLY A 187 -13.78 13.18 0.75
N PRO A 188 -13.89 13.04 2.08
CA PRO A 188 -12.82 12.66 3.00
C PRO A 188 -12.51 11.15 3.02
N PHE A 189 -11.28 10.82 3.41
CA PHE A 189 -10.76 9.45 3.55
C PHE A 189 -10.21 9.23 4.95
N THR A 190 -10.10 7.97 5.37
CA THR A 190 -9.49 7.58 6.67
C THR A 190 -7.96 7.46 6.62
N LEU A 191 -7.37 7.82 5.48
CA LEU A 191 -5.93 7.88 5.25
C LEU A 191 -5.51 9.28 4.81
N ASP A 192 -4.27 9.66 5.14
CA ASP A 192 -3.69 10.91 4.67
C ASP A 192 -3.49 10.88 3.16
N THR A 193 -4.05 11.89 2.48
CA THR A 193 -3.90 12.07 1.04
C THR A 193 -3.19 13.36 0.71
N ARG A 194 -2.62 13.42 -0.49
CA ARG A 194 -2.09 14.64 -1.10
C ARG A 194 -2.55 14.70 -2.55
N GLN A 195 -3.02 15.88 -2.93
CA GLN A 195 -3.58 16.11 -4.26
C GLN A 195 -2.52 16.03 -5.35
N LEU A 196 -2.95 15.55 -6.50
CA LEU A 196 -2.18 15.58 -7.74
C LEU A 196 -2.51 16.86 -8.50
N ASN A 197 -1.48 17.56 -8.94
CA ASN A 197 -1.64 18.67 -9.87
C ASN A 197 -1.60 18.12 -11.31
N LEU A 198 -2.76 17.69 -11.80
CA LEU A 198 -2.86 17.06 -13.14
C LEU A 198 -2.65 18.06 -14.28
N ASP A 199 -2.82 19.36 -14.02
CA ASP A 199 -2.59 20.43 -15.00
C ASP A 199 -1.09 20.63 -15.29
N TRP A 200 -0.22 20.13 -14.41
CA TRP A 200 1.24 20.25 -14.52
C TRP A 200 1.88 18.86 -14.53
N PRO A 201 2.15 18.28 -15.72
CA PRO A 201 2.76 16.95 -15.84
C PRO A 201 4.08 16.79 -15.07
N CYS A 202 4.82 17.88 -14.86
CA CYS A 202 6.09 17.89 -14.13
C CYS A 202 5.94 17.91 -12.60
N ASP A 203 4.73 17.98 -12.07
CA ASP A 203 4.45 17.78 -10.65
C ASP A 203 4.16 16.31 -10.32
N LEU A 204 4.12 15.44 -11.34
CA LEU A 204 3.88 14.01 -11.20
C LEU A 204 5.19 13.22 -11.12
N PRO A 205 5.29 12.19 -10.26
CA PRO A 205 6.42 11.28 -10.27
C PRO A 205 6.44 10.46 -11.56
N VAL A 206 7.63 10.06 -12.00
CA VAL A 206 7.81 9.01 -12.99
C VAL A 206 7.42 7.69 -12.35
N LEU A 207 6.43 7.00 -12.92
CA LEU A 207 5.91 5.74 -12.39
C LEU A 207 6.59 4.53 -13.03
N PHE A 208 6.87 3.52 -12.21
CA PHE A 208 7.33 2.21 -12.64
C PHE A 208 6.46 1.14 -11.98
N PHE A 209 6.09 0.10 -12.71
CA PHE A 209 5.26 -1.00 -12.22
C PHE A 209 6.00 -2.32 -12.32
N LEU A 210 5.67 -3.25 -11.43
CA LEU A 210 6.32 -4.56 -11.37
C LEU A 210 6.20 -5.28 -12.72
N ASP A 211 7.35 -5.66 -13.28
CA ASP A 211 7.45 -6.42 -14.52
C ASP A 211 7.94 -7.84 -14.25
N HIS A 212 8.97 -7.99 -13.41
CA HIS A 212 9.56 -9.28 -13.08
C HIS A 212 9.92 -9.41 -11.60
N ALA A 213 9.80 -10.61 -11.05
CA ALA A 213 10.21 -10.92 -9.69
C ALA A 213 10.78 -12.34 -9.58
N ALA A 214 11.92 -12.47 -8.91
CA ALA A 214 12.56 -13.75 -8.66
C ALA A 214 13.35 -13.74 -7.35
N ARG A 215 13.71 -14.94 -6.87
CA ARG A 215 14.80 -15.05 -5.89
C ARG A 215 16.12 -14.71 -6.58
N ASP A 216 17.03 -14.07 -5.87
CA ASP A 216 18.36 -13.75 -6.40
C ASP A 216 19.11 -15.05 -6.70
N GLY A 217 19.68 -15.14 -7.90
CA GLY A 217 20.33 -16.35 -8.40
C GLY A 217 21.67 -16.67 -7.71
N VAL A 218 22.24 -15.71 -6.97
CA VAL A 218 23.49 -15.89 -6.22
C VAL A 218 23.20 -16.14 -4.74
N ASN A 219 22.23 -15.40 -4.16
CA ASN A 219 21.83 -15.56 -2.77
C ASN A 219 20.33 -15.79 -2.64
N TRP A 220 19.91 -17.05 -2.51
CA TRP A 220 18.48 -17.42 -2.43
C TRP A 220 17.70 -16.80 -1.26
N ASN A 221 18.38 -16.23 -0.25
CA ASN A 221 17.74 -15.46 0.82
C ASN A 221 17.44 -14.01 0.41
N TRP A 222 17.70 -13.64 -0.83
CA TRP A 222 17.39 -12.33 -1.40
C TRP A 222 16.36 -12.46 -2.51
N THR A 223 15.56 -11.41 -2.66
CA THR A 223 14.66 -11.22 -3.79
C THR A 223 15.20 -10.12 -4.69
N THR A 224 15.01 -10.29 -5.99
CA THR A 224 15.21 -9.25 -7.00
C THR A 224 13.89 -9.02 -7.72
N THR A 225 13.41 -7.79 -7.69
CA THR A 225 12.20 -7.35 -8.41
C THR A 225 12.57 -6.23 -9.37
N GLU A 226 12.08 -6.29 -10.60
CA GLU A 226 12.31 -5.29 -11.64
C GLU A 226 10.99 -4.60 -11.99
N TYR A 227 11.05 -3.28 -12.11
CA TYR A 227 9.90 -2.42 -12.39
C TYR A 227 10.16 -1.65 -13.67
N SER A 228 9.24 -1.75 -14.63
CA SER A 228 9.34 -1.10 -15.93
C SER A 228 8.60 0.24 -15.93
N ARG A 229 9.13 1.22 -16.66
CA ARG A 229 8.55 2.58 -16.71
C ARG A 229 7.17 2.58 -17.39
N ASP A 230 6.22 3.30 -16.80
CA ASP A 230 4.97 3.64 -17.49
C ASP A 230 5.22 4.75 -18.53
N LEU A 231 5.16 4.39 -19.81
CA LEU A 231 5.44 5.28 -20.93
C LEU A 231 4.32 6.32 -21.18
N LYS A 232 3.17 6.20 -20.50
CA LYS A 232 2.06 7.17 -20.65
C LYS A 232 2.40 8.59 -20.16
N GLN A 233 3.50 8.75 -19.41
CA GLN A 233 3.96 10.05 -18.89
C GLN A 233 4.93 10.80 -19.81
N GLU A 234 5.21 10.30 -21.00
CA GLU A 234 6.09 11.00 -21.94
C GLU A 234 5.37 12.20 -22.56
N ASN A 235 5.60 13.40 -21.99
CA ASN A 235 6.15 14.58 -22.69
C ASN A 235 5.90 15.91 -21.95
N GLY A 236 6.93 16.77 -21.90
CA GLY A 236 6.79 18.19 -21.55
C GLY A 236 7.85 18.76 -20.58
N CYS A 237 8.45 17.91 -19.74
CA CYS A 237 9.37 18.36 -18.69
C CYS A 237 10.81 18.46 -19.19
N LYS A 238 11.35 19.68 -19.27
CA LYS A 238 12.66 19.97 -19.87
C LYS A 238 13.81 20.21 -18.87
N SER A 239 13.57 20.05 -17.57
CA SER A 239 14.65 20.28 -16.59
C SER A 239 15.74 19.20 -16.69
N PRO A 240 17.01 19.52 -16.38
CA PRO A 240 18.09 18.54 -16.40
C PRO A 240 17.82 17.32 -15.51
N SER A 241 17.18 17.53 -14.36
CA SER A 241 16.79 16.46 -13.44
C SER A 241 15.81 15.48 -14.09
N PHE A 242 14.81 16.00 -14.79
CA PHE A 242 13.86 15.20 -15.55
C PHE A 242 14.52 14.48 -16.74
N SER A 243 15.42 15.14 -17.47
CA SER A 243 16.17 14.51 -18.56
C SER A 243 16.98 13.31 -18.07
N GLU A 244 17.60 13.41 -16.89
CA GLU A 244 18.32 12.29 -16.27
C GLU A 244 17.37 11.20 -15.75
N ALA A 245 16.23 11.57 -15.17
CA ALA A 245 15.23 10.61 -14.68
C ALA A 245 14.57 9.82 -15.81
N PHE A 246 14.29 10.47 -16.95
CA PHE A 246 13.75 9.82 -18.16
C PHE A 246 14.77 8.93 -18.88
N LYS A 247 16.05 8.90 -18.47
CA LYS A 247 16.97 7.85 -18.91
C LYS A 247 16.69 6.53 -18.20
N VAL A 248 16.16 6.57 -16.98
CA VAL A 248 15.83 5.35 -16.22
C VAL A 248 14.66 4.64 -16.91
N LYS A 249 14.93 3.44 -17.40
CA LYS A 249 13.95 2.54 -18.03
C LYS A 249 13.43 1.50 -17.04
N THR A 250 14.31 1.07 -16.14
CA THR A 250 14.03 0.01 -15.16
C THR A 250 14.51 0.42 -13.78
N VAL A 251 13.68 0.18 -12.78
CA VAL A 251 14.12 0.18 -11.38
C VAL A 251 14.33 -1.28 -10.96
N ARG A 252 15.51 -1.62 -10.48
CA ARG A 252 15.82 -2.96 -9.94
C ARG A 252 15.92 -2.86 -8.43
N VAL A 253 15.08 -3.59 -7.71
CA VAL A 253 15.07 -3.61 -6.25
C VAL A 253 15.61 -4.95 -5.75
N LYS A 254 16.65 -4.90 -4.92
CA LYS A 254 17.19 -6.06 -4.20
C LYS A 254 16.89 -5.95 -2.72
N ALA A 255 16.37 -7.00 -2.12
CA ALA A 255 16.07 -7.04 -0.69
C ALA A 255 16.38 -8.41 -0.09
N PRO A 256 16.88 -8.49 1.15
CA PRO A 256 16.88 -9.75 1.89
C PRO A 256 15.44 -10.13 2.23
N GLN A 257 15.14 -11.43 2.26
CA GLN A 257 13.84 -11.94 2.65
C GLN A 257 13.47 -11.41 4.05
N MET A 258 12.26 -10.88 4.17
CA MET A 258 11.79 -10.32 5.44
C MET A 258 11.48 -11.46 6.42
N ALA A 259 12.21 -11.51 7.53
CA ALA A 259 11.95 -12.52 8.55
C ALA A 259 10.59 -12.25 9.23
N PRO A 260 9.75 -13.28 9.48
CA PRO A 260 8.47 -13.09 10.16
C PRO A 260 8.58 -12.44 11.55
N ALA A 261 9.73 -12.60 12.21
CA ALA A 261 10.01 -11.98 13.50
C ALA A 261 10.13 -10.44 13.44
N GLU A 262 10.33 -9.84 12.26
CA GLU A 262 10.35 -8.38 12.10
C GLU A 262 9.00 -7.77 12.49
N TRP A 263 7.88 -8.46 12.19
CA TRP A 263 6.54 -8.03 12.58
C TRP A 263 6.24 -8.15 14.08
N LYS A 264 7.14 -8.77 14.86
CA LYS A 264 7.06 -8.80 16.32
C LYS A 264 7.76 -7.60 16.98
N ARG A 265 8.45 -6.78 16.20
CA ARG A 265 9.14 -5.56 16.66
C ARG A 265 8.23 -4.35 16.48
N ALA A 266 8.62 -3.22 17.08
CA ALA A 266 7.96 -1.95 16.82
C ALA A 266 8.00 -1.62 15.31
N PRO A 267 6.85 -1.28 14.69
CA PRO A 267 6.78 -1.00 13.26
C PRO A 267 7.75 0.08 12.80
N ARG A 268 8.57 -0.25 11.80
CA ARG A 268 9.50 0.69 11.17
C ARG A 268 9.73 0.30 9.72
N ARG A 269 9.62 1.27 8.80
CA ARG A 269 10.02 1.08 7.40
C ARG A 269 11.48 0.67 7.31
N GLN A 270 11.79 -0.22 6.38
CA GLN A 270 13.18 -0.56 6.07
C GLN A 270 13.87 0.57 5.33
N CYS A 271 15.18 0.66 5.52
CA CYS A 271 16.02 1.64 4.87
C CYS A 271 16.46 1.09 3.52
N CYS A 272 16.88 1.97 2.63
CA CYS A 272 17.39 1.54 1.34
C CYS A 272 18.61 2.37 0.94
N LYS A 273 19.23 2.03 -0.19
CA LYS A 273 20.23 2.84 -0.88
C LYS A 273 19.99 2.74 -2.37
N THR A 274 20.32 3.79 -3.10
CA THR A 274 20.17 3.84 -4.55
C THR A 274 21.52 3.96 -5.24
N VAL A 275 21.61 3.44 -6.45
CA VAL A 275 22.74 3.68 -7.36
C VAL A 275 22.27 3.57 -8.80
N ARG A 276 22.70 4.51 -9.65
CA ARG A 276 22.51 4.43 -11.10
C ARG A 276 23.60 3.59 -11.75
N ILE A 277 23.22 2.61 -12.55
CA ILE A 277 24.12 1.72 -13.29
C ILE A 277 23.79 1.74 -14.78
N GLU A 278 24.63 1.08 -15.60
CA GLU A 278 24.40 0.95 -17.05
C GLU A 278 24.16 2.30 -17.74
N GLY A 279 25.04 3.28 -17.50
CA GLY A 279 24.89 4.62 -18.06
C GLY A 279 23.69 5.40 -17.52
N GLY A 280 23.05 4.93 -16.46
CA GLY A 280 21.89 5.54 -15.83
C GLY A 280 20.55 5.02 -16.33
N GLU A 281 20.53 3.95 -17.13
CA GLU A 281 19.29 3.31 -17.59
C GLU A 281 18.62 2.46 -16.50
N ILE A 282 19.39 1.94 -15.56
CA ILE A 282 18.88 1.17 -14.42
C ILE A 282 19.15 1.93 -13.12
N LEU A 283 18.09 2.11 -12.33
CA LEU A 283 18.19 2.56 -10.94
C LEU A 283 18.13 1.33 -10.03
N LEU A 284 19.26 0.96 -9.44
CA LEU A 284 19.32 -0.12 -8.45
C LEU A 284 18.96 0.44 -7.07
N VAL A 285 17.99 -0.18 -6.41
CA VAL A 285 17.60 0.09 -5.02
C VAL A 285 17.92 -1.13 -4.17
N GLN A 286 18.73 -0.98 -3.14
CA GLN A 286 19.02 -2.06 -2.20
C GLN A 286 18.34 -1.78 -0.86
N ILE A 287 17.34 -2.57 -0.50
CA ILE A 287 16.63 -2.50 0.78
C ILE A 287 17.42 -3.28 1.84
N ASN A 288 17.55 -2.69 3.02
CA ASN A 288 18.25 -3.29 4.17
C ASN A 288 17.57 -2.89 5.49
N GLN A 289 17.95 -3.56 6.57
CA GLN A 289 17.60 -3.10 7.91
C GLN A 289 18.23 -1.74 8.20
N CYS A 290 17.49 -0.87 8.88
CA CYS A 290 18.01 0.44 9.27
C CYS A 290 19.02 0.33 10.40
N LYS A 291 20.16 1.02 10.28
CA LYS A 291 21.12 1.17 11.37
C LYS A 291 20.54 2.04 12.51
N PRO A 292 21.07 1.96 13.73
CA PRO A 292 20.75 2.90 14.80
C PRO A 292 20.92 4.36 14.33
N GLY A 293 19.91 5.19 14.57
CA GLY A 293 19.92 6.61 14.14
C GLY A 293 19.76 6.86 12.63
N GLN A 294 19.72 5.82 11.79
CA GLN A 294 19.59 5.99 10.34
C GLN A 294 18.19 6.50 9.96
N SER A 295 18.16 7.65 9.29
CA SER A 295 16.97 8.21 8.64
C SER A 295 17.04 7.98 7.13
N SER A 296 15.94 8.23 6.41
CA SER A 296 15.94 8.20 4.94
C SER A 296 16.85 9.28 4.34
N LEU A 297 17.07 10.39 5.04
CA LEU A 297 17.89 11.52 4.57
C LEU A 297 19.39 11.34 4.83
N SER A 298 19.75 10.53 5.83
CA SER A 298 21.14 10.25 6.22
C SER A 298 21.74 9.04 5.48
N GLN A 299 21.19 8.69 4.31
CA GLN A 299 21.63 7.57 3.47
C GLN A 299 22.80 7.97 2.56
#